data_AF-A0A382YHT3-F1
#
_entry.id   AF-A0A382YHT3-F1
#
_cell.length_a   1.000
_cell.length_b   1.000
_cell.length_c   1.000
_cell.angle_alpha   90.00
_cell.angle_beta   90.00
_cell.angle_gamma   90.00
#
_symmetry.space_group_name_H-M   'P 1'
#
loop_
_entity.id
_entity.type
_entity.pdbx_description
1 polymer ?
#
loop_
_entity_poly.entity_id
_entity_poly.type
_entity_poly.pdbx_seq_one_letter_code
_entity_poly.pdbx_strand_id
1 'polypeptide(L)' 'MGLYGELLEPNIPQYRAAKSIIQTLEKLTYQKLGDLSELDAKADAVDKQLDGGMKGDYDL' A
#
# COMPACT_ATOMS: atom_id res chain seq x y z
N MET A 1 -8.48 20.95 -2.10
CA MET A 1 -7.21 20.33 -1.67
C MET A 1 -7.14 18.94 -2.29
N GLY A 2 -5.97 18.49 -2.76
CA GLY A 2 -5.78 17.13 -3.28
C GLY A 2 -4.91 16.29 -2.33
N LEU A 3 -5.16 14.98 -2.28
CA LEU A 3 -4.35 14.00 -1.55
C LEU A 3 -3.62 13.12 -2.55
N TYR A 4 -2.32 12.94 -2.36
CA TYR A 4 -1.48 12.10 -3.21
C TYR A 4 -0.61 11.23 -2.30
N GLY A 5 -0.48 9.95 -2.66
CA GLY A 5 0.42 9.03 -1.99
C GLY A 5 1.71 8.90 -2.79
N GLU A 6 2.84 8.84 -2.10
CA GLU A 6 4.11 8.55 -2.75
C GLU A 6 4.15 7.09 -3.19
N LEU A 7 4.65 6.88 -4.41
CA LEU A 7 4.88 5.56 -4.96
C LEU A 7 6.39 5.36 -5.09
N LEU A 8 6.92 4.36 -4.37
CA LEU A 8 8.31 3.93 -4.48
C LEU A 8 8.62 3.28 -5.84
N GLU A 9 7.82 2.28 -6.23
CA GLU A 9 7.90 1.63 -7.53
C GLU A 9 6.54 1.67 -8.23
N PRO A 10 6.39 2.42 -9.33
CA PRO A 10 5.09 2.61 -10.00
C PRO A 10 4.56 1.34 -10.66
N ASN A 11 5.42 0.36 -10.94
CA ASN A 11 5.04 -0.93 -11.51
C ASN A 11 4.47 -1.89 -10.46
N ILE A 12 4.67 -1.60 -9.18
CA ILE A 12 4.20 -2.43 -8.07
C ILE A 12 2.99 -1.75 -7.42
N PRO A 13 1.88 -2.48 -7.24
CA PRO A 13 0.73 -1.98 -6.48
C PRO A 13 1.10 -1.67 -5.02
N GLN A 14 1.04 -0.39 -4.61
CA GLN A 14 1.38 0.04 -3.26
C GLN A 14 0.13 0.27 -2.40
N TYR A 15 -0.45 -0.83 -1.91
CA TYR A 15 -1.69 -0.81 -1.13
C TYR A 15 -1.56 -0.04 0.21
N ARG A 16 -0.35 0.04 0.80
CA ARG A 16 -0.08 0.87 2.00
C ARG A 16 -0.29 2.37 1.72
N ALA A 17 0.15 2.86 0.56
CA ALA A 17 -0.04 4.26 0.17
C ALA A 17 -1.53 4.57 -0.02
N ALA A 18 -2.27 3.68 -0.69
CA ALA A 18 -3.72 3.81 -0.85
C ALA A 18 -4.45 3.86 0.51
N LYS A 19 -4.09 2.97 1.45
CA LYS A 19 -4.64 2.98 2.81
C LYS A 19 -4.41 4.30 3.53
N SER A 20 -3.19 4.85 3.48
CA SER A 20 -2.85 6.14 4.11
C SER A 20 -3.66 7.31 3.56
N ILE A 21 -3.91 7.34 2.24
CA ILE A 21 -4.77 8.36 1.62
C ILE A 21 -6.19 8.25 2.15
N ILE A 22 -6.76 7.03 2.17
CA ILE A 22 -8.14 6.80 2.62
C ILE A 22 -8.27 7.17 4.11
N GLN A 23 -7.34 6.76 4.96
CA GLN A 23 -7.34 7.13 6.39
C GLN A 23 -7.24 8.64 6.61
N THR A 24 -6.48 9.34 5.77
CA THR A 24 -6.41 10.81 5.83
C THR A 24 -7.74 11.43 5.41
N LEU A 25 -8.37 10.89 4.37
CA LEU A 25 -9.70 11.31 3.93
C LEU A 25 -10.76 11.08 5.01
N GLU A 26 -10.72 9.95 5.73
CA GLU A 26 -11.61 9.68 6.87
C GLU A 26 -11.46 10.75 7.96
N LYS A 27 -10.23 11.14 8.29
CA LYS A 27 -9.95 12.20 9.28
C LYS A 27 -10.42 13.58 8.83
N LEU A 28 -10.24 13.91 7.56
CA LEU A 28 -10.62 15.21 7.01
C LEU A 28 -12.14 15.36 6.85
N THR A 29 -12.83 14.27 6.54
CA THR A 29 -14.28 14.25 6.33
C THR A 29 -15.08 13.87 7.57
N TYR A 30 -14.39 13.37 8.61
CA TYR A 30 -15.00 12.77 9.80
C TYR A 30 -15.97 11.62 9.46
N GLN A 31 -15.74 10.94 8.33
CA GLN A 31 -16.55 9.81 7.88
C GLN A 31 -15.71 8.54 7.86
N LYS A 32 -16.32 7.44 8.29
CA LYS A 32 -15.77 6.09 8.15
C LYS A 32 -16.04 5.61 6.72
N LEU A 33 -15.00 5.31 5.96
CA LEU A 33 -15.09 4.88 4.56
C LEU A 33 -15.13 3.36 4.41
N GLY A 34 -14.99 2.63 5.51
CA GLY A 34 -15.20 1.18 5.57
C GLY A 34 -14.11 0.46 6.36
N ASP A 35 -14.00 -0.83 6.09
CA ASP A 35 -12.88 -1.65 6.54
C ASP A 35 -11.76 -1.62 5.49
N LEU A 36 -10.53 -1.40 5.95
CA LEU A 36 -9.33 -1.32 5.13
C LEU A 36 -8.40 -2.53 5.32
N SER A 37 -8.82 -3.54 6.09
CA SER A 37 -8.02 -4.76 6.32
C SER A 37 -7.67 -5.52 5.04
N GLU A 38 -8.49 -5.42 3.99
CA GLU A 38 -8.16 -6.01 2.68
C GLU A 38 -6.94 -5.33 2.03
N LEU A 39 -6.77 -4.01 2.23
CA LEU A 39 -5.60 -3.28 1.74
C LEU A 39 -4.33 -3.73 2.48
N ASP A 40 -4.44 -4.05 3.76
CA ASP A 40 -3.33 -4.63 4.54
C ASP A 40 -2.96 -6.01 4.02
N ALA A 41 -3.95 -6.90 3.83
CA ALA A 41 -3.71 -8.24 3.31
C ALA A 41 -3.06 -8.21 1.91
N LYS A 42 -3.49 -7.30 1.05
CA LYS A 42 -2.89 -7.10 -0.28
C LYS A 42 -1.48 -6.51 -0.20
N ALA A 43 -1.23 -5.57 0.71
CA ALA A 43 0.11 -5.03 0.94
C ALA A 43 1.08 -6.15 1.35
N ASP A 44 0.71 -6.96 2.34
CA ASP A 44 1.56 -8.04 2.82
C ASP A 44 1.77 -9.13 1.75
N ALA A 45 0.78 -9.37 0.89
CA ALA A 45 0.92 -10.31 -0.23
C ALA A 45 1.87 -9.79 -1.32
N VAL A 46 1.89 -8.47 -1.57
CA VAL A 46 2.87 -7.86 -2.47
C VAL A 46 4.27 -7.89 -1.85
N ASP A 47 4.40 -7.46 -0.59
CA ASP A 47 5.68 -7.45 0.13
C ASP A 47 6.33 -8.86 0.12
N LYS A 48 5.53 -9.93 0.33
CA LYS A 48 6.01 -11.32 0.24
C LYS A 48 6.43 -11.77 -1.16
N GLN A 49 5.76 -11.28 -2.21
CA GLN A 49 6.15 -11.59 -3.59
C GLN A 49 7.47 -10.90 -3.96
N LEU A 50 7.67 -9.67 -3.47
CA LEU A 50 8.92 -8.94 -3.67
C LEU A 50 10.08 -9.59 -2.90
N ASP A 51 9.86 -10.00 -1.66
CA ASP A 51 10.86 -10.71 -0.85
C ASP A 51 11.21 -12.09 -1.45
N GLY A 52 10.20 -12.81 -1.95
CA GLY A 52 10.39 -14.08 -2.67
C GLY A 52 11.11 -13.92 -4.02
N GLY A 53 10.98 -12.77 -4.68
CA GLY A 53 11.68 -12.43 -5.91
C GLY A 53 13.11 -11.91 -5.68
N MET A 54 13.34 -11.14 -4.61
CA MET A 54 14.67 -10.63 -4.24
C MET A 54 15.64 -11.74 -3.84
N LYS A 55 15.15 -12.83 -3.25
CA LYS A 55 16.01 -13.94 -2.81
C LYS A 55 16.72 -14.68 -3.96
N GLY A 56 16.37 -14.41 -5.22
CA GLY A 56 17.02 -15.01 -6.39
C GLY A 56 18.18 -14.22 -7.00
N ASP A 57 18.43 -12.96 -6.55
CA ASP A 57 19.38 -12.05 -7.24
C ASP A 57 20.58 -11.62 -6.37
N TYR A 58 20.68 -12.08 -5.12
CA TYR A 58 21.80 -11.81 -4.21
C TYR A 58 22.76 -13.00 -4.00
N ASP A 59 22.62 -14.07 -4.79
CA ASP A 59 23.60 -15.17 -4.87
C ASP A 59 24.45 -15.00 -6.15
N LEU A 60 25.40 -14.07 -6.14
CA LEU A 60 26.44 -13.94 -7.17
C LEU A 60 27.79 -13.55 -6.55
#